data_AF-A0A0U1P2U6-F1
#
_entry.id   AF-A0A0U1P2U6-F1
#
_cell.length_a   1.000
_cell.length_b   1.000
_cell.length_c   1.000
_cell.angle_alpha   90.00
_cell.angle_beta   90.00
_cell.angle_gamma   90.00
#
_symmetry.space_group_name_H-M   'P 1'
#
loop_
_entity.id
_entity.type
_entity.pdbx_description
1 polymer ?
#
loop_
_entity_poly.entity_id
_entity_poly.type
_entity_poly.pdbx_seq_one_letter_code
_entity_poly.pdbx_strand_id
1 'polypeptide(L)'
;MLERDVFIGDTYQIGEAIIQVTQSRIPCSTISKRLGIPGILPRIVATGYTGYLCRVLEEGIVRKDSQIKLLERHPDSVSILFSNEVYFHRRKDIEAMEKIVAVPELAEDWSEPLTGRLAKLK
;
A
#
# COMPACT_ATOMS: atom_id res chain seq x y z
N MET A 1 2.04 -7.48 11.30
CA MET A 1 1.66 -7.32 9.88
C MET A 1 2.60 -6.28 9.30
N LEU A 2 3.53 -6.69 8.44
CA LEU A 2 4.52 -5.82 7.82
C LEU A 2 4.24 -5.73 6.31
N GLU A 3 4.80 -4.73 5.65
CA GLU A 3 4.56 -4.42 4.24
C GLU A 3 4.89 -5.58 3.29
N ARG A 4 5.84 -6.45 3.67
CA ARG A 4 6.21 -7.63 2.88
C ARG A 4 5.18 -8.77 2.95
N ASP A 5 4.37 -8.81 4.02
CA ASP A 5 3.47 -9.91 4.37
C ASP A 5 1.98 -9.55 4.15
N VAL A 6 1.72 -8.34 3.64
CA VAL A 6 0.40 -7.76 3.35
C VAL A 6 0.34 -7.39 1.89
N PHE A 7 -0.75 -7.74 1.22
CA PHE A 7 -0.90 -7.59 -0.23
C PHE A 7 -2.07 -6.67 -0.57
N ILE A 8 -1.94 -5.97 -1.69
CA ILE A 8 -3.03 -5.16 -2.25
C ILE A 8 -4.18 -6.11 -2.58
N GLY A 9 -5.39 -5.75 -2.14
CA GLY A 9 -6.59 -6.57 -2.24
C GLY A 9 -6.85 -7.50 -1.07
N ASP A 10 -5.92 -7.66 -0.12
CA ASP A 10 -6.18 -8.45 1.09
C ASP A 10 -7.35 -7.88 1.89
N THR A 11 -8.26 -8.76 2.30
CA THR A 11 -9.43 -8.40 3.09
C THR A 11 -9.25 -8.86 4.54
N TYR A 12 -9.39 -7.94 5.48
CA TYR A 12 -9.27 -8.18 6.90
C TYR A 12 -10.56 -7.82 7.64
N GLN A 13 -10.93 -8.67 8.59
CA GLN A 13 -11.90 -8.32 9.63
C GLN A 13 -11.16 -7.71 10.82
N ILE A 14 -11.67 -6.59 11.33
CA ILE A 14 -11.20 -5.97 12.57
C ILE A 14 -12.44 -5.70 13.44
N GLY A 15 -12.62 -6.49 14.50
CA GLY A 15 -13.86 -6.42 15.28
C GLY A 15 -15.07 -6.73 14.41
N GLU A 16 -15.97 -5.77 14.28
CA GLU A 16 -17.15 -5.88 13.40
C GLU A 16 -16.92 -5.32 12.00
N ALA A 17 -15.84 -4.54 11.78
CA ALA A 17 -15.58 -3.91 10.48
C ALA A 17 -14.83 -4.85 9.53
N ILE A 18 -15.09 -4.70 8.23
CA ILE A 18 -14.33 -5.35 7.16
C ILE A 18 -13.63 -4.29 6.33
N ILE A 19 -12.31 -4.44 6.17
CA ILE A 19 -11.47 -3.53 5.40
C ILE A 19 -10.70 -4.29 4.33
N GLN A 20 -10.36 -3.60 3.26
CA GLN A 20 -9.56 -4.15 2.18
C GLN A 20 -8.36 -3.24 1.90
N VAL A 21 -7.18 -3.84 1.81
CA VAL A 21 -5.93 -3.12 1.55
C VAL A 21 -5.92 -2.59 0.12
N THR A 22 -5.63 -1.30 -0.06
CA THR A 22 -5.74 -0.66 -1.39
C THR A 22 -4.44 -0.13 -1.93
N GLN A 23 -3.55 0.35 -1.06
CA GLN A 23 -2.31 0.98 -1.49
C GLN A 23 -1.30 1.10 -0.37
N SER A 24 -0.03 1.22 -0.75
CA SER A 24 1.00 1.68 0.16
C SER A 24 0.81 3.16 0.49
N ARG A 25 1.19 3.56 1.70
CA ARG A 25 1.16 4.97 2.08
C ARG A 25 2.32 5.71 1.42
N ILE A 26 2.05 6.83 0.77
CA ILE A 26 3.09 7.73 0.26
C ILE A 26 3.54 8.66 1.41
N PRO A 27 4.81 8.60 1.85
CA PRO A 27 5.27 9.44 2.94
C PRO A 27 5.42 10.89 2.48
N CYS A 28 5.04 11.83 3.34
CA CYS A 28 4.99 13.27 3.06
C CYS A 28 5.82 14.08 4.07
N SER A 29 6.17 15.32 3.73
CA SER A 29 7.03 16.19 4.55
C SER A 29 6.49 16.46 5.97
N THR A 30 5.19 16.27 6.20
CA THR A 30 4.56 16.35 7.52
C THR A 30 5.21 15.40 8.54
N ILE A 31 5.70 14.21 8.12
CA ILE A 31 6.37 13.29 9.05
C ILE A 31 7.70 13.86 9.57
N SER A 32 8.47 14.50 8.69
CA SER A 32 9.73 15.14 9.06
C SER A 32 9.49 16.29 10.04
N LYS A 33 8.46 17.11 9.78
CA LYS A 33 8.06 18.23 10.66
C LYS A 33 7.60 17.74 12.03
N ARG A 34 6.80 16.66 12.07
CA ARG A 34 6.25 16.10 13.31
C ARG A 34 7.32 15.47 14.20
N LEU A 35 8.27 14.76 13.61
CA LEU A 35 9.28 14.02 14.36
C LEU A 35 10.52 14.85 14.68
N GLY A 36 10.79 15.92 13.92
CA GLY A 36 12.00 16.73 14.10
C GLY A 36 13.30 15.99 13.79
N ILE A 37 13.23 14.81 13.13
CA ILE A 37 14.39 13.97 12.80
C ILE A 37 14.84 14.31 11.37
N PRO A 38 16.03 14.90 11.18
CA PRO A 38 16.58 15.15 9.85
C PRO A 38 16.73 13.85 9.05
N GLY A 39 16.33 13.86 7.78
CA GLY A 39 16.48 12.70 6.89
C GLY A 39 15.52 11.54 7.13
N ILE A 40 14.53 11.66 8.03
CA ILE A 40 13.59 10.56 8.30
C ILE A 40 12.74 10.18 7.08
N LEU A 41 12.28 11.17 6.30
CA LEU A 41 11.49 10.94 5.10
C LEU A 41 12.24 10.10 4.04
N PRO A 42 13.44 10.50 3.57
CA PRO A 42 14.19 9.68 2.62
C PRO A 42 14.55 8.30 3.20
N ARG A 43 14.75 8.18 4.51
CA ARG A 43 14.97 6.87 5.14
C ARG A 43 13.74 5.95 5.03
N ILE A 44 12.55 6.47 5.32
CA ILE A 44 11.28 5.72 5.17
C ILE A 44 11.08 5.28 3.72
N VAL A 45 11.35 6.16 2.75
CA VAL A 45 11.27 5.82 1.32
C VAL A 45 12.29 4.74 0.96
N ALA A 46 13.51 4.84 1.48
CA ALA A 46 14.57 3.86 1.21
C ALA A 46 14.24 2.46 1.77
N THR A 47 13.59 2.37 2.94
CA THR A 47 13.25 1.07 3.55
C THR A 47 11.93 0.50 3.09
N GLY A 48 11.03 1.31 2.52
CA GLY A 48 9.68 0.89 2.15
C GLY A 48 8.75 0.65 3.35
N TYR A 49 9.15 1.06 4.57
CA TYR A 49 8.37 0.92 5.80
C TYR A 49 7.39 2.07 5.97
N THR A 50 6.43 2.16 5.07
CA THR A 50 5.50 3.28 4.98
C THR A 50 4.14 2.99 5.63
N GLY A 51 3.84 1.73 5.92
CA GLY A 51 2.47 1.25 6.15
C GLY A 51 1.62 1.27 4.88
N TYR A 52 0.32 1.05 5.05
CA TYR A 52 -0.63 0.91 3.96
C TYR A 52 -1.99 1.46 4.37
N LEU A 53 -2.81 1.80 3.37
CA LEU A 53 -4.16 2.28 3.55
C LEU A 53 -5.16 1.22 3.09
N CYS A 54 -6.36 1.31 3.64
CA CYS A 54 -7.45 0.40 3.35
C CYS A 54 -8.72 1.18 3.03
N ARG A 55 -9.59 0.60 2.20
CA ARG A 55 -10.99 1.02 2.08
C ARG A 55 -11.84 0.21 3.06
N VAL A 56 -12.95 0.78 3.52
CA VAL A 56 -13.92 0.08 4.35
C VAL A 56 -14.93 -0.59 3.43
N LEU A 57 -15.06 -1.92 3.54
CA LEU A 57 -16.07 -2.69 2.81
C LEU A 57 -17.36 -2.81 3.63
N GLU A 58 -17.21 -2.99 4.95
CA GLU A 58 -18.33 -3.03 5.90
C GLU A 58 -17.96 -2.19 7.13
N GLU A 59 -18.80 -1.21 7.45
CA GLU A 59 -18.65 -0.40 8.66
C GLU A 59 -18.99 -1.23 9.90
N GLY A 60 -18.30 -0.97 11.01
CA GLY A 60 -18.55 -1.67 12.25
C GLY A 60 -17.76 -1.08 13.42
N ILE A 61 -18.01 -1.59 14.62
CA ILE A 61 -17.32 -1.14 15.82
C ILE A 61 -15.95 -1.83 15.94
N VAL A 62 -14.91 -1.00 16.07
CA VAL A 62 -13.54 -1.43 16.38
C VAL A 62 -13.17 -0.98 17.79
N ARG A 63 -12.64 -1.90 18.58
CA ARG A 63 -12.15 -1.69 19.95
C ARG A 63 -10.66 -1.99 20.02
N LYS A 64 -10.02 -1.55 21.09
CA LYS A 64 -8.57 -1.75 21.32
C LYS A 64 -8.16 -3.23 21.30
N ASP A 65 -9.05 -4.10 21.77
CA ASP A 65 -8.87 -5.55 21.87
C ASP A 65 -9.49 -6.32 20.69
N SER A 66 -10.03 -5.61 19.70
CA SER A 66 -10.53 -6.23 18.48
C SER A 66 -9.42 -6.99 17.77
N GLN A 67 -9.67 -8.27 17.52
CA GLN A 67 -8.75 -9.10 16.76
C GLN A 67 -8.76 -8.69 15.28
N ILE A 68 -7.60 -8.78 14.65
CA ILE A 68 -7.43 -8.65 13.21
C ILE A 68 -7.33 -10.06 12.63
N LYS A 69 -8.22 -10.38 11.69
CA LYS A 69 -8.26 -11.69 11.01
C LYS A 69 -8.20 -11.46 9.51
N LEU A 70 -7.30 -12.17 8.83
CA LEU A 70 -7.31 -12.24 7.37
C LEU A 70 -8.52 -13.08 6.95
N LEU A 71 -9.44 -12.48 6.20
CA LEU A 71 -10.58 -13.19 5.61
C LEU A 71 -10.21 -13.75 4.25
N GLU A 72 -9.54 -12.94 3.43
CA GLU A 72 -9.18 -13.30 2.07
C GLU A 72 -7.80 -12.75 1.70
N ARG A 73 -6.98 -13.62 1.12
CA ARG A 73 -5.68 -13.25 0.55
C ARG A 73 -5.86 -13.02 -0.95
N HIS A 74 -5.39 -11.89 -1.46
CA HIS A 74 -5.50 -11.63 -2.89
C HIS A 74 -4.60 -12.59 -3.71
N PRO A 75 -5.11 -13.24 -4.77
CA PRO A 75 -4.37 -14.27 -5.52
C PRO A 75 -3.08 -13.74 -6.15
N ASP A 76 -3.10 -12.52 -6.69
CA ASP A 76 -1.92 -11.95 -7.38
C ASP A 76 -0.74 -11.65 -6.44
N SER A 77 -1.01 -11.62 -5.12
CA SER A 77 0.00 -11.48 -4.07
C SER A 77 0.99 -10.34 -4.36
N VAL A 78 0.47 -9.17 -4.74
CA VAL A 78 1.24 -7.92 -4.90
C VAL A 78 1.45 -7.29 -3.53
N SER A 79 2.64 -7.47 -2.95
CA SER A 79 2.89 -7.01 -1.58
C SER A 79 2.99 -5.49 -1.52
N ILE A 80 2.64 -4.91 -0.37
CA ILE A 80 2.82 -3.47 -0.11
C ILE A 80 4.29 -3.10 -0.30
N LEU A 81 5.23 -3.91 0.20
CA LEU A 81 6.67 -3.66 0.02
C LEU A 81 7.06 -3.65 -1.46
N PHE A 82 6.62 -4.64 -2.24
CA PHE A 82 6.88 -4.68 -3.67
C PHE A 82 6.33 -3.44 -4.39
N SER A 83 5.09 -3.04 -4.08
CA SER A 83 4.49 -1.84 -4.68
C SER A 83 5.28 -0.57 -4.34
N ASN A 84 5.75 -0.42 -3.09
CA ASN A 84 6.63 0.67 -2.67
C ASN A 84 7.94 0.69 -3.46
N GLU A 85 8.60 -0.46 -3.58
CA GLU A 85 9.87 -0.58 -4.32
C GLU A 85 9.72 -0.19 -5.78
N VAL A 86 8.64 -0.64 -6.43
CA VAL A 86 8.35 -0.29 -7.82
C VAL A 86 8.07 1.20 -7.96
N TYR A 87 7.25 1.76 -7.07
CA TYR A 87 6.84 3.15 -7.16
C TYR A 87 7.99 4.13 -6.91
N PHE A 88 8.86 3.87 -5.93
CA PHE A 88 9.92 4.79 -5.54
C PHE A 88 11.26 4.51 -6.24
N HIS A 89 11.61 3.24 -6.47
CA HIS A 89 12.96 2.84 -6.87
C HIS A 89 13.03 2.26 -8.28
N ARG A 90 12.05 1.46 -8.72
CA ARG A 90 12.08 0.76 -10.03
C ARG A 90 11.21 1.44 -11.11
N ARG A 91 11.38 2.76 -11.30
CA ARG A 91 10.50 3.59 -12.15
C ARG A 91 10.49 3.26 -13.65
N LYS A 92 11.39 2.39 -14.13
CA LYS A 92 11.49 1.96 -15.53
C LYS A 92 11.04 0.51 -15.75
N ASP A 93 10.58 -0.14 -14.69
CA ASP A 93 10.22 -1.54 -14.70
C ASP A 93 8.77 -1.73 -15.16
N ILE A 94 8.60 -1.92 -16.47
CA ILE A 94 7.29 -1.99 -17.12
C ILE A 94 6.50 -3.18 -16.58
N GLU A 95 7.08 -4.37 -16.56
CA GLU A 95 6.41 -5.59 -16.11
C GLU A 95 5.94 -5.47 -14.65
N ALA A 96 6.78 -4.93 -13.77
CA ALA A 96 6.42 -4.75 -12.37
C ALA A 96 5.29 -3.73 -12.19
N MET A 97 5.28 -2.65 -12.96
CA MET A 97 4.19 -1.68 -12.93
C MET A 97 2.90 -2.27 -13.50
N GLU A 98 2.96 -3.02 -14.60
CA GLU A 98 1.81 -3.74 -15.17
C GLU A 98 1.19 -4.70 -14.17
N LYS A 99 2.03 -5.46 -13.43
CA LYS A 99 1.55 -6.36 -12.37
C LYS A 99 0.79 -5.61 -11.28
N ILE A 100 1.22 -4.41 -10.89
CA ILE A 100 0.56 -3.63 -9.84
C ILE A 100 -0.78 -3.09 -10.33
N VAL A 101 -0.81 -2.46 -11.51
CA VAL A 101 -2.05 -1.85 -12.04
C VAL A 101 -3.09 -2.88 -12.47
N ALA A 102 -2.70 -4.14 -12.64
CA ALA A 102 -3.63 -5.24 -12.92
C ALA A 102 -4.50 -5.62 -11.71
N VAL A 103 -4.13 -5.23 -10.48
CA VAL A 103 -4.91 -5.52 -9.27
C VAL A 103 -6.13 -4.61 -9.20
N PRO A 104 -7.37 -5.12 -9.31
CA PRO A 104 -8.58 -4.30 -9.36
C PRO A 104 -8.81 -3.44 -8.10
N GLU A 105 -8.36 -3.91 -6.94
CA GLU A 105 -8.53 -3.28 -5.63
C GLU A 105 -7.54 -2.13 -5.40
N LEU A 106 -6.58 -1.93 -6.31
CA LEU A 106 -5.64 -0.82 -6.25
C LEU A 106 -6.39 0.51 -6.26
N ALA A 107 -6.02 1.41 -5.37
CA ALA A 107 -6.63 2.73 -5.33
C ALA A 107 -6.17 3.63 -6.50
N GLU A 108 -7.05 4.53 -6.93
CA GLU A 108 -6.86 5.41 -8.09
C GLU A 108 -5.62 6.30 -7.96
N ASP A 109 -5.36 6.80 -6.74
CA ASP A 109 -4.15 7.56 -6.38
C ASP A 109 -2.84 6.85 -6.74
N TRP A 110 -2.87 5.53 -6.91
CA TRP A 110 -1.74 4.72 -7.35
C TRP A 110 -1.87 4.24 -8.80
N SER A 111 -3.06 3.84 -9.25
CA SER A 111 -3.25 3.33 -10.60
C SER A 111 -3.01 4.39 -11.67
N GLU A 112 -3.46 5.64 -11.44
CA GLU A 112 -3.28 6.75 -12.37
C GLU A 112 -1.80 7.10 -12.64
N PRO A 113 -0.96 7.41 -11.62
CA PRO A 113 0.44 7.75 -11.85
C PRO A 113 1.25 6.58 -12.41
N LEU A 114 0.93 5.33 -12.04
CA LEU A 114 1.62 4.15 -12.59
C LEU A 114 1.27 3.94 -14.06
N THR A 115 0.00 4.04 -14.43
CA THR A 115 -0.46 3.96 -15.83
C THR A 115 0.15 5.10 -16.66
N GLY A 116 0.21 6.32 -16.12
CA GLY A 116 0.85 7.46 -16.76
C GLY A 116 2.37 7.31 -16.95
N ARG A 117 3.05 6.53 -16.09
CA ARG A 117 4.47 6.16 -16.29
C ARG A 117 4.61 5.11 -17.37
N LEU A 118 3.78 4.08 -17.35
CA LEU A 118 3.75 3.01 -18.34
C LEU A 118 3.57 3.55 -19.76
N ALA A 119 2.62 4.46 -19.95
CA ALA A 119 2.34 5.08 -21.25
C ALA A 119 3.50 5.90 -21.82
N LYS A 120 4.47 6.32 -20.99
CA LYS A 120 5.66 7.09 -21.41
C LYS A 120 6.87 6.20 -21.72
N LEU A 121 6.83 4.94 -21.31
CA LEU A 121 7.92 3.97 -21.45
C LEU A 121 7.67 2.97 -22.58
N LYS A 122 6.41 2.84 -23.01
CA LYS A 122 6.01 2.20 -24.26
C LYS A 122 6.12 3.21 -25.41
#